data_AF-A0A067NT83-F1
#
_entry.id   AF-A0A067NT83-F1
#
_cell.length_a   1.000
_cell.length_b   1.000
_cell.length_c   1.000
_cell.angle_alpha   90.00
_cell.angle_beta   90.00
_cell.angle_gamma   90.00
#
_symmetry.space_group_name_H-M   'P 1'
#
loop_
_entity.id
_entity.type
_entity.pdbx_description
1 polymer ?
#
loop_
_entity_poly.entity_id
_entity_poly.type
_entity_poly.pdbx_seq_one_letter_code
_entity_poly.pdbx_strand_id
1 'polypeptide(L)'
;MLFLRTAYVVFALLAGTSIGSPAVAYEDAVAVSSVSAKTDAPNAVVKPERLHDCKPDRVPSILKAIDDAKEMAEKAFHYLNVTLGEHPDPHNPEFHRYTTWFGEYTPERYSRVYTVFKAIRLYYDLSLWDYYCNPVIGKCGIIDQFTTYAFCDPKGYSKVTLCLQFWGPSTTDVERASTLIHEASHFDKKVWGGADMDRLLLEIKGNNNEDPWKKEHYGTKACLDLAAKDPDYAVHNADNYSYFVEYPNGCPHPKEGKCTIS
;
A
#
# COMPACT_ATOMS: atom_id res chain seq x y z
N MET A 1 59.55 -6.06 -41.05
CA MET A 1 59.93 -5.09 -42.11
C MET A 1 58.72 -4.85 -42.99
N LEU A 2 58.43 -3.58 -43.24
CA LEU A 2 57.38 -3.01 -44.11
C LEU A 2 57.18 -3.80 -45.42
N PHE A 3 55.96 -3.83 -45.95
CA PHE A 3 55.57 -2.92 -47.06
C PHE A 3 54.07 -2.99 -47.36
N LEU A 4 53.45 -1.81 -47.40
CA LEU A 4 52.16 -1.52 -48.02
C LEU A 4 52.22 -1.76 -49.54
N ARG A 5 51.07 -2.09 -50.15
CA ARG A 5 50.75 -1.67 -51.52
C ARG A 5 49.30 -1.18 -51.63
N THR A 6 49.16 -0.23 -52.54
CA THR A 6 48.15 0.82 -52.65
C THR A 6 46.99 0.45 -53.59
N ALA A 7 45.84 1.06 -53.29
CA ALA A 7 44.60 1.33 -54.04
C ALA A 7 44.43 0.95 -55.53
N TYR A 8 43.19 0.59 -55.88
CA TYR A 8 42.47 1.15 -57.03
C TYR A 8 41.01 1.45 -56.69
N VAL A 9 40.59 2.67 -57.00
CA VAL A 9 39.20 3.17 -57.00
C VAL A 9 38.66 3.01 -58.42
N VAL A 10 37.47 2.45 -58.59
CA VAL A 10 36.64 2.66 -59.80
C VAL A 10 35.17 2.85 -59.40
N PHE A 11 34.60 3.91 -59.96
CA PHE A 11 33.23 4.42 -59.86
C PHE A 11 32.14 3.42 -60.29
N ALA A 12 31.00 3.42 -59.60
CA ALA A 12 29.69 3.28 -60.22
C ALA A 12 28.63 4.05 -59.42
N LEU A 13 28.01 5.03 -60.08
CA LEU A 13 26.91 5.87 -59.60
C LEU A 13 25.56 5.13 -59.74
N LEU A 14 24.76 5.23 -58.67
CA LEU A 14 23.30 5.39 -58.60
C LEU A 14 22.39 4.46 -59.42
N ALA A 15 21.59 3.67 -58.69
CA ALA A 15 20.13 3.78 -58.73
C ALA A 15 19.56 3.23 -57.43
N GLY A 16 18.80 4.06 -56.71
CA GLY A 16 18.18 3.68 -55.45
C GLY A 16 16.97 2.77 -55.65
N THR A 17 16.84 1.79 -54.77
CA THR A 17 15.56 1.31 -54.25
C THR A 17 15.77 0.96 -52.78
N SER A 18 15.07 1.69 -51.91
CA SER A 18 14.99 1.39 -50.48
C SER A 18 14.23 0.09 -50.29
N ILE A 19 14.89 -0.94 -49.77
CA ILE A 19 14.22 -2.06 -49.11
C ILE A 19 14.86 -2.18 -47.73
N GLY A 20 14.32 -1.40 -46.80
CA GLY A 20 14.56 -1.60 -45.39
C GLY A 20 14.12 -3.00 -45.03
N SER A 21 15.01 -3.76 -44.40
CA SER A 21 14.63 -5.01 -43.76
C SER A 21 13.57 -4.70 -42.70
N PRO A 22 12.47 -5.46 -42.63
CA PRO A 22 11.43 -5.19 -41.65
C PRO A 22 12.00 -5.46 -40.25
N ALA A 23 11.93 -4.44 -39.40
CA ALA A 23 12.01 -4.61 -37.97
C ALA A 23 10.95 -5.65 -37.59
N VAL A 24 11.38 -6.78 -37.03
CA VAL A 24 10.48 -7.74 -36.40
C VAL A 24 9.95 -7.05 -35.15
N ALA A 25 8.75 -6.47 -35.28
CA ALA A 25 7.97 -6.04 -34.14
C ALA A 25 7.63 -7.30 -33.33
N TYR A 26 8.18 -7.41 -32.13
CA TYR A 26 7.60 -8.26 -31.10
C TYR A 26 6.33 -7.53 -30.61
N GLU A 27 5.23 -7.69 -31.34
CA GLU A 27 3.89 -7.51 -30.78
C GLU A 27 3.51 -8.80 -30.05
N ASP A 28 4.07 -8.98 -28.85
CA ASP A 28 3.36 -9.72 -27.79
C ASP A 28 2.85 -8.68 -26.80
N ALA A 29 1.93 -7.85 -27.29
CA ALA A 29 0.96 -7.22 -26.43
C ALA A 29 0.08 -8.35 -25.88
N VAL A 30 0.52 -8.97 -24.79
CA VAL A 30 -0.43 -9.59 -23.87
C VAL A 30 -1.34 -8.46 -23.48
N ALA A 31 -2.52 -8.43 -24.09
CA ALA A 31 -3.62 -7.60 -23.65
C ALA A 31 -3.78 -7.89 -22.17
N VAL A 32 -3.27 -6.98 -21.34
CA VAL A 32 -3.74 -6.84 -19.98
C VAL A 32 -5.18 -6.43 -20.19
N SER A 33 -6.05 -7.46 -20.26
CA SER A 33 -7.48 -7.29 -20.11
C SER A 33 -7.60 -6.32 -18.96
N SER A 34 -8.16 -5.15 -19.27
CA SER A 34 -8.63 -4.21 -18.27
C SER A 34 -9.30 -5.06 -17.22
N VAL A 35 -8.64 -5.20 -16.06
CA VAL A 35 -9.29 -5.76 -14.89
C VAL A 35 -10.40 -4.76 -14.70
N SER A 36 -11.60 -5.16 -15.13
CA SER A 36 -12.81 -4.43 -14.89
C SER A 36 -12.75 -4.07 -13.43
N ALA A 37 -12.61 -2.77 -13.15
CA ALA A 37 -12.88 -2.25 -11.83
C ALA A 37 -14.17 -2.94 -11.43
N LYS A 38 -14.16 -3.66 -10.31
CA LYS A 38 -15.34 -4.33 -9.75
C LYS A 38 -16.42 -3.26 -9.57
N THR A 39 -17.17 -3.00 -10.63
CA THR A 39 -18.49 -2.40 -10.57
C THR A 39 -19.34 -3.51 -9.99
N ASP A 40 -19.84 -3.30 -8.79
CA ASP A 40 -20.80 -4.14 -8.09
C ASP A 40 -20.26 -5.48 -7.55
N ALA A 41 -19.18 -5.44 -6.76
CA ALA A 41 -19.19 -6.38 -5.63
C ALA A 41 -20.36 -5.97 -4.75
N PRO A 42 -21.38 -6.84 -4.50
CA PRO A 42 -22.42 -6.51 -3.53
C PRO A 42 -21.69 -6.10 -2.26
N ASN A 43 -22.01 -4.93 -1.70
CA ASN A 43 -21.44 -4.45 -0.44
C ASN A 43 -21.34 -5.64 0.49
N ALA A 44 -20.12 -6.16 0.69
CA ALA A 44 -19.94 -7.39 1.43
C ALA A 44 -20.39 -7.07 2.85
N VAL A 45 -21.60 -7.50 3.18
CA VAL A 45 -22.21 -7.21 4.48
C VAL A 45 -21.40 -7.96 5.50
N VAL A 46 -20.82 -7.22 6.44
CA VAL A 46 -20.10 -7.82 7.57
C VAL A 46 -21.10 -8.71 8.30
N LYS A 47 -20.80 -10.01 8.33
CA LYS A 47 -21.71 -10.96 8.97
C LYS A 47 -21.58 -10.84 10.49
N PRO A 48 -22.67 -10.87 11.27
CA PRO A 48 -22.62 -10.71 12.73
C PRO A 48 -21.65 -11.67 13.43
N GLU A 49 -21.48 -12.90 12.92
CA GLU A 49 -20.54 -13.89 13.47
C GLU A 49 -19.06 -13.51 13.36
N ARG A 50 -18.74 -12.45 12.60
CA ARG A 50 -17.40 -11.88 12.48
C ARG A 50 -17.10 -10.83 13.55
N LEU A 51 -18.11 -10.39 14.30
CA LEU A 51 -18.00 -9.40 15.35
C LEU A 51 -18.04 -10.12 16.71
N HIS A 52 -16.86 -10.41 17.25
CA HIS A 52 -16.69 -11.20 18.48
C HIS A 52 -16.71 -10.28 19.70
N ASP A 53 -17.60 -10.57 20.65
CA ASP A 53 -17.76 -9.84 21.91
C ASP A 53 -18.00 -8.32 21.75
N CYS A 54 -18.64 -7.94 20.64
CA CYS A 54 -18.98 -6.55 20.34
C CYS A 54 -20.32 -6.17 20.98
N LYS A 55 -20.30 -5.16 21.84
CA LYS A 55 -21.55 -4.57 22.38
C LYS A 55 -22.37 -3.95 21.24
N PRO A 56 -23.71 -4.00 21.28
CA PRO A 56 -24.56 -3.49 20.20
C PRO A 56 -24.31 -2.02 19.82
N ASP A 57 -23.94 -1.17 20.79
CA ASP A 57 -23.60 0.24 20.60
C ASP A 57 -22.28 0.46 19.85
N ARG A 58 -21.38 -0.53 19.84
CA ARG A 58 -20.10 -0.48 19.11
C ARG A 58 -20.20 -0.97 17.67
N VAL A 59 -21.20 -1.78 17.35
CA VAL A 59 -21.36 -2.39 16.01
C VAL A 59 -21.40 -1.33 14.91
N PRO A 60 -22.21 -0.24 14.99
CA PRO A 60 -22.23 0.77 13.94
C PRO A 60 -20.86 1.42 13.68
N SER A 61 -20.07 1.68 14.74
CA SER A 61 -18.74 2.27 14.61
C SER A 61 -17.75 1.37 13.87
N ILE A 62 -17.84 0.05 14.05
CA ILE A 62 -16.97 -0.91 13.34
C ILE A 62 -17.37 -1.01 11.88
N LEU A 63 -18.67 -1.14 11.60
CA LEU A 63 -19.16 -1.22 10.23
C LEU A 63 -18.76 0.02 9.45
N LYS A 64 -18.93 1.20 10.06
CA LYS A 64 -18.47 2.47 9.49
C LYS A 64 -16.95 2.49 9.28
N ALA A 65 -16.16 2.05 10.26
CA ALA A 65 -14.70 1.99 10.12
C ALA A 65 -14.25 1.06 8.98
N ILE A 66 -14.95 -0.07 8.76
CA ILE A 66 -14.68 -1.00 7.66
C ILE A 66 -14.98 -0.34 6.30
N ASP A 67 -16.13 0.31 6.18
CA ASP A 67 -16.53 0.99 4.95
C ASP A 67 -15.59 2.16 4.63
N ASP A 68 -15.29 2.99 5.63
CA ASP A 68 -14.37 4.12 5.50
C ASP A 68 -12.94 3.62 5.16
N ALA A 69 -12.47 2.52 5.76
CA ALA A 69 -11.16 1.94 5.45
C ALA A 69 -11.10 1.43 4.00
N LYS A 70 -12.17 0.79 3.51
CA LYS A 70 -12.26 0.37 2.09
C LYS A 70 -12.20 1.57 1.15
N GLU A 71 -12.87 2.67 1.48
CA GLU A 71 -12.82 3.90 0.71
C GLU A 71 -11.42 4.55 0.76
N MET A 72 -10.79 4.59 1.94
CA MET A 72 -9.42 5.08 2.12
C MET A 72 -8.41 4.29 1.30
N ALA A 73 -8.49 2.96 1.32
CA ALA A 73 -7.64 2.09 0.52
C ALA A 73 -7.83 2.32 -0.99
N GLU A 74 -9.08 2.53 -1.43
CA GLU A 74 -9.35 2.88 -2.83
C GLU A 74 -8.72 4.22 -3.21
N LYS A 75 -8.91 5.26 -2.40
CA LYS A 75 -8.34 6.60 -2.67
C LYS A 75 -6.81 6.58 -2.67
N ALA A 76 -6.21 5.83 -1.74
CA ALA A 76 -4.76 5.67 -1.67
C ALA A 76 -4.21 4.93 -2.90
N PHE A 77 -4.83 3.81 -3.28
CA PHE A 77 -4.46 3.07 -4.47
C PHE A 77 -4.70 3.88 -5.75
N HIS A 78 -5.80 4.64 -5.84
CA HIS A 78 -6.06 5.54 -6.96
C HIS A 78 -4.99 6.63 -7.08
N TYR A 79 -4.60 7.26 -5.98
CA TYR A 79 -3.51 8.25 -5.98
C TYR A 79 -2.21 7.62 -6.50
N LEU A 80 -1.83 6.43 -6.02
CA LEU A 80 -0.61 5.76 -6.48
C LEU A 80 -0.74 5.36 -7.97
N ASN A 81 -1.81 4.68 -8.34
CA ASN A 81 -1.96 4.09 -9.67
C ASN A 81 -2.32 5.08 -10.79
N VAL A 82 -3.11 6.11 -10.48
CA VAL A 82 -3.64 7.04 -11.47
C VAL A 82 -3.01 8.43 -11.36
N THR A 83 -2.91 8.99 -10.16
CA THR A 83 -2.34 10.34 -9.98
C THR A 83 -0.83 10.35 -10.18
N LEU A 84 -0.12 9.37 -9.61
CA LEU A 84 1.33 9.24 -9.78
C LEU A 84 1.71 8.32 -10.94
N GLY A 85 0.96 7.22 -11.12
CA GLY A 85 1.27 6.17 -12.09
C GLY A 85 2.14 5.06 -11.48
N GLU A 86 2.08 3.86 -12.06
CA GLU A 86 2.88 2.70 -11.61
C GLU A 86 4.41 2.94 -11.70
N HIS A 87 4.83 3.79 -12.64
CA HIS A 87 6.20 4.28 -12.80
C HIS A 87 6.21 5.80 -12.75
N PRO A 88 6.17 6.39 -11.54
CA PRO A 88 5.90 7.81 -11.41
C PRO A 88 7.13 8.67 -11.75
N ASP A 89 6.88 9.87 -12.28
CA ASP A 89 7.88 10.92 -12.34
C ASP A 89 8.03 11.56 -10.95
N PRO A 90 9.19 11.47 -10.29
CA PRO A 90 9.40 12.06 -8.96
C PRO A 90 9.30 13.59 -8.95
N HIS A 91 9.28 14.27 -10.11
CA HIS A 91 9.07 15.71 -10.20
C HIS A 91 7.58 16.10 -10.23
N ASN A 92 6.66 15.13 -10.23
CA ASN A 92 5.23 15.39 -10.14
C ASN A 92 4.93 16.17 -8.83
N PRO A 93 4.29 17.35 -8.87
CA PRO A 93 4.01 18.13 -7.66
C PRO A 93 3.11 17.39 -6.67
N GLU A 94 2.28 16.45 -7.13
CA GLU A 94 1.43 15.62 -6.28
C GLU A 94 2.23 14.61 -5.46
N PHE A 95 3.50 14.36 -5.80
CA PHE A 95 4.36 13.35 -5.17
C PHE A 95 4.68 13.66 -3.70
N HIS A 96 4.42 14.89 -3.24
CA HIS A 96 4.65 15.33 -1.86
C HIS A 96 3.95 14.45 -0.80
N ARG A 97 2.75 13.93 -1.08
CA ARG A 97 2.05 13.03 -0.14
C ARG A 97 2.83 11.74 0.07
N TYR A 98 3.39 11.15 -0.99
CA TYR A 98 4.26 9.98 -0.88
C TYR A 98 5.51 10.32 -0.07
N THR A 99 6.21 11.40 -0.41
CA THR A 99 7.49 11.73 0.25
C THR A 99 7.33 12.11 1.71
N THR A 100 6.21 12.70 2.11
CA THR A 100 5.90 12.97 3.52
C THR A 100 5.93 11.67 4.35
N TRP A 101 5.29 10.61 3.86
CA TRP A 101 5.05 9.41 4.66
C TRP A 101 6.00 8.26 4.33
N PHE A 102 6.68 8.27 3.20
CA PHE A 102 7.57 7.19 2.79
C PHE A 102 8.98 7.66 2.41
N GLY A 103 9.21 8.98 2.43
CA GLY A 103 10.51 9.57 2.19
C GLY A 103 10.92 9.57 0.72
N GLU A 104 12.22 9.60 0.47
CA GLU A 104 12.78 9.71 -0.87
C GLU A 104 12.36 8.54 -1.78
N TYR A 105 11.92 8.88 -2.99
CA TYR A 105 11.54 7.92 -4.01
C TYR A 105 12.73 7.06 -4.46
N THR A 106 12.49 5.76 -4.45
CA THR A 106 13.16 4.81 -5.35
C THR A 106 12.09 3.92 -5.99
N PRO A 107 12.33 3.35 -7.19
CA PRO A 107 11.40 2.41 -7.80
C PRO A 107 11.00 1.26 -6.86
N GLU A 108 11.95 0.75 -6.08
CA GLU A 108 11.74 -0.37 -5.15
C GLU A 108 10.82 0.01 -3.98
N ARG A 109 11.10 1.16 -3.34
CA ARG A 109 10.28 1.68 -2.23
C ARG A 109 8.87 2.00 -2.68
N TYR A 110 8.74 2.62 -3.85
CA TYR A 110 7.43 2.94 -4.40
C TYR A 110 6.65 1.69 -4.76
N SER A 111 7.30 0.73 -5.44
CA SER A 111 6.70 -0.55 -5.80
C SER A 111 6.19 -1.31 -4.55
N ARG A 112 6.92 -1.24 -3.45
CA ARG A 112 6.50 -1.80 -2.15
C ARG A 112 5.18 -1.17 -1.67
N VAL A 113 5.12 0.15 -1.55
CA VAL A 113 3.92 0.88 -1.09
C VAL A 113 2.74 0.64 -2.04
N TYR A 114 2.97 0.76 -3.36
CA TYR A 114 2.00 0.48 -4.40
C TYR A 114 1.39 -0.91 -4.25
N THR A 115 2.23 -1.92 -4.07
CA THR A 115 1.81 -3.32 -4.00
C THR A 115 1.03 -3.62 -2.71
N VAL A 116 1.43 -3.04 -1.58
CA VAL A 116 0.68 -3.17 -0.31
C VAL A 116 -0.73 -2.56 -0.45
N PHE A 117 -0.86 -1.32 -0.95
CA PHE A 117 -2.18 -0.72 -1.16
C PHE A 117 -3.02 -1.44 -2.21
N LYS A 118 -2.40 -1.95 -3.29
CA LYS A 118 -3.07 -2.81 -4.27
C LYS A 118 -3.67 -4.03 -3.61
N ALA A 119 -2.97 -4.66 -2.67
CA ALA A 119 -3.49 -5.84 -1.98
C ALA A 119 -4.57 -5.52 -0.96
N ILE A 120 -4.40 -4.46 -0.17
CA ILE A 120 -5.44 -3.99 0.75
C ILE A 120 -6.72 -3.69 -0.03
N ARG A 121 -6.61 -3.05 -1.20
CA ARG A 121 -7.77 -2.69 -2.02
C ARG A 121 -8.41 -3.89 -2.74
N LEU A 122 -7.61 -4.73 -3.41
CA LEU A 122 -8.13 -5.73 -4.33
C LEU A 122 -8.29 -7.13 -3.71
N TYR A 123 -7.51 -7.45 -2.68
CA TYR A 123 -7.40 -8.82 -2.19
C TYR A 123 -7.72 -8.98 -0.70
N TYR A 124 -7.75 -7.90 0.08
CA TYR A 124 -8.25 -7.91 1.45
C TYR A 124 -9.71 -7.47 1.44
N ASP A 125 -10.61 -8.40 1.75
CA ASP A 125 -11.98 -8.04 2.06
C ASP A 125 -12.10 -7.88 3.58
N LEU A 126 -11.98 -6.64 4.05
CA LEU A 126 -12.08 -6.30 5.47
C LEU A 126 -13.44 -6.75 6.06
N SER A 127 -14.50 -6.89 5.24
CA SER A 127 -15.79 -7.39 5.74
C SER A 127 -15.79 -8.88 6.09
N LEU A 128 -14.75 -9.62 5.68
CA LEU A 128 -14.59 -11.05 5.96
C LEU A 128 -13.66 -11.32 7.15
N TRP A 129 -13.16 -10.27 7.81
CA TRP A 129 -12.28 -10.38 8.96
C TRP A 129 -13.04 -10.59 10.26
N ASP A 130 -12.40 -11.27 11.20
CA ASP A 130 -12.87 -11.43 12.56
C ASP A 130 -12.36 -10.24 13.41
N TYR A 131 -13.30 -9.44 13.94
CA TYR A 131 -13.04 -8.31 14.81
C TYR A 131 -13.40 -8.67 16.25
N TYR A 132 -12.42 -8.61 17.15
CA TYR A 132 -12.60 -8.89 18.57
C TYR A 132 -12.68 -7.56 19.33
N CYS A 133 -13.87 -7.20 19.80
CA CYS A 133 -14.16 -5.88 20.37
C CYS A 133 -13.83 -5.71 21.85
N ASN A 134 -13.55 -6.82 22.53
CA ASN A 134 -13.24 -6.84 23.95
C ASN A 134 -11.96 -7.64 24.17
N PRO A 135 -10.79 -6.98 24.11
CA PRO A 135 -9.54 -7.67 24.36
C PRO A 135 -9.52 -8.17 25.80
N VAL A 136 -9.12 -9.44 25.99
CA VAL A 136 -8.71 -9.91 27.31
C VAL A 136 -7.56 -9.01 27.79
N ILE A 137 -7.60 -8.60 29.07
CA ILE A 137 -6.56 -7.79 29.71
C ILE A 137 -5.18 -8.36 29.35
N GLY A 138 -4.30 -7.52 28.83
CA GLY A 138 -2.94 -7.89 28.43
C GLY A 138 -2.73 -8.16 26.94
N LYS A 139 -3.77 -8.42 26.13
CA LYS A 139 -3.61 -8.54 24.67
C LYS A 139 -3.27 -7.21 23.98
N CYS A 140 -3.76 -6.11 24.53
CA CYS A 140 -3.45 -4.75 24.07
C CYS A 140 -2.33 -4.11 24.92
N GLY A 141 -1.49 -4.94 25.54
CA GLY A 141 -0.60 -4.52 26.62
C GLY A 141 -1.35 -4.37 27.96
N ILE A 142 -0.61 -4.46 29.07
CA ILE A 142 -1.14 -4.19 30.42
C ILE A 142 -1.03 -2.69 30.73
N ILE A 143 0.06 -2.06 30.28
CA ILE A 143 0.36 -0.65 30.49
C ILE A 143 -0.25 0.19 29.37
N ASP A 144 -0.13 -0.26 28.13
CA ASP A 144 -0.50 0.50 26.92
C ASP A 144 -1.96 0.31 26.49
N GLN A 145 -2.77 -0.41 27.27
CA GLN A 145 -4.16 -0.71 26.91
C GLN A 145 -5.01 0.52 26.57
N PHE A 146 -4.67 1.69 27.12
CA PHE A 146 -5.34 2.97 26.88
C PHE A 146 -4.80 3.76 25.68
N THR A 147 -3.66 3.38 25.12
CA THR A 147 -3.03 4.04 23.97
C THR A 147 -3.03 3.16 22.72
N THR A 148 -3.21 1.85 22.88
CA THR A 148 -3.31 0.90 21.77
C THR A 148 -4.69 0.96 21.14
N TYR A 149 -4.73 1.17 19.82
CA TYR A 149 -5.95 1.15 19.02
C TYR A 149 -6.35 -0.28 18.62
N ALA A 150 -5.43 -1.06 18.08
CA ALA A 150 -5.68 -2.45 17.72
C ALA A 150 -4.41 -3.30 17.80
N PHE A 151 -4.58 -4.60 17.57
CA PHE A 151 -3.51 -5.58 17.45
C PHE A 151 -3.95 -6.72 16.53
N CYS A 152 -3.05 -7.18 15.67
CA CYS A 152 -3.21 -8.43 14.93
C CYS A 152 -2.01 -9.37 15.14
N ASP A 153 -2.24 -10.67 14.95
CA ASP A 153 -1.14 -11.63 14.75
C ASP A 153 -0.81 -11.63 13.25
N PRO A 154 0.39 -11.23 12.83
CA PRO A 154 0.75 -11.19 11.41
C PRO A 154 0.64 -12.54 10.70
N LYS A 155 0.69 -13.66 11.45
CA LYS A 155 0.48 -15.03 10.94
C LYS A 155 -0.98 -15.46 10.96
N GLY A 156 -1.83 -14.77 11.71
CA GLY A 156 -3.25 -15.04 11.90
C GLY A 156 -4.15 -14.19 11.01
N TYR A 157 -3.89 -14.21 9.69
CA TYR A 157 -4.63 -13.45 8.65
C TYR A 157 -6.13 -13.27 8.97
N SER A 158 -6.64 -12.06 8.75
CA SER A 158 -8.05 -11.68 8.97
C SER A 158 -8.53 -11.66 10.43
N LYS A 159 -7.63 -11.51 11.42
CA LYS A 159 -8.04 -11.36 12.83
C LYS A 159 -7.50 -10.08 13.43
N VAL A 160 -8.39 -9.20 13.86
CA VAL A 160 -8.04 -7.90 14.47
C VAL A 160 -8.68 -7.80 15.85
N THR A 161 -7.87 -7.52 16.86
CA THR A 161 -8.33 -7.20 18.21
C THR A 161 -8.42 -5.68 18.35
N LEU A 162 -9.61 -5.16 18.66
CA LEU A 162 -9.86 -3.73 18.82
C LEU A 162 -9.72 -3.33 20.29
N CYS A 163 -8.72 -2.52 20.59
CA CYS A 163 -8.30 -2.13 21.93
C CYS A 163 -9.03 -0.86 22.44
N LEU A 164 -8.74 -0.42 23.68
CA LEU A 164 -9.56 0.63 24.30
C LEU A 164 -9.50 1.96 23.55
N GLN A 165 -8.34 2.33 22.98
CA GLN A 165 -8.19 3.61 22.29
C GLN A 165 -9.00 3.66 20.98
N PHE A 166 -9.30 2.53 20.33
CA PHE A 166 -10.21 2.50 19.18
C PHE A 166 -11.63 2.99 19.55
N TRP A 167 -12.03 2.73 20.78
CA TRP A 167 -13.31 3.15 21.35
C TRP A 167 -13.23 4.48 22.10
N GLY A 168 -12.08 5.14 22.08
CA GLY A 168 -11.82 6.36 22.83
C GLY A 168 -12.81 7.48 22.48
N PRO A 169 -13.22 8.32 23.44
CA PRO A 169 -14.16 9.41 23.20
C PRO A 169 -13.62 10.49 22.27
N SER A 170 -12.29 10.61 22.15
CA SER A 170 -11.61 11.53 21.24
C SER A 170 -11.26 10.91 19.90
N THR A 171 -11.49 9.60 19.73
CA THR A 171 -11.13 8.87 18.53
C THR A 171 -12.16 9.14 17.44
N THR A 172 -11.68 9.67 16.32
CA THR A 172 -12.45 9.99 15.13
C THR A 172 -12.72 8.74 14.28
N ASP A 173 -13.70 8.82 13.39
CA ASP A 173 -13.96 7.73 12.44
C ASP A 173 -12.79 7.52 11.47
N VAL A 174 -12.10 8.60 11.12
CA VAL A 174 -10.90 8.55 10.28
C VAL A 174 -9.81 7.74 10.96
N GLU A 175 -9.54 7.97 12.25
CA GLU A 175 -8.55 7.19 13.02
C GLU A 175 -8.95 5.72 13.17
N ARG A 176 -10.26 5.42 13.31
CA ARG A 176 -10.73 4.02 13.34
C ARG A 176 -10.49 3.33 12.01
N ALA A 177 -10.78 4.00 10.91
CA ALA A 177 -10.58 3.47 9.57
C ALA A 177 -9.08 3.32 9.24
N SER A 178 -8.25 4.31 9.57
CA SER A 178 -6.79 4.26 9.36
C SER A 178 -6.14 3.18 10.24
N THR A 179 -6.66 2.94 11.45
CA THR A 179 -6.27 1.77 12.28
C THR A 179 -6.49 0.45 11.52
N LEU A 180 -7.60 0.28 10.80
CA LEU A 180 -7.81 -0.96 10.05
C LEU A 180 -6.82 -1.11 8.87
N ILE A 181 -6.38 0.00 8.28
CA ILE A 181 -5.32 0.02 7.26
C ILE A 181 -3.95 -0.30 7.86
N HIS A 182 -3.65 0.22 9.05
CA HIS A 182 -2.46 -0.15 9.83
C HIS A 182 -2.38 -1.67 9.99
N GLU A 183 -3.42 -2.27 10.58
CA GLU A 183 -3.48 -3.72 10.82
C GLU A 183 -3.44 -4.52 9.52
N ALA A 184 -4.09 -4.02 8.47
CA ALA A 184 -4.03 -4.65 7.15
C ALA A 184 -2.60 -4.78 6.64
N SER A 185 -1.80 -3.75 6.84
CA SER A 185 -0.44 -3.70 6.33
C SER A 185 0.50 -4.71 7.02
N HIS A 186 0.16 -5.20 8.22
CA HIS A 186 0.89 -6.26 8.91
C HIS A 186 0.67 -7.67 8.35
N PHE A 187 -0.39 -7.92 7.59
CA PHE A 187 -0.67 -9.28 7.11
C PHE A 187 0.15 -9.65 5.87
N ASP A 188 0.68 -10.86 5.85
CA ASP A 188 1.18 -11.49 4.62
C ASP A 188 0.01 -11.76 3.65
N LYS A 189 0.24 -11.55 2.35
CA LYS A 189 -0.70 -11.93 1.29
C LYS A 189 -0.05 -12.79 0.23
N LYS A 190 -0.66 -13.94 -0.03
CA LYS A 190 -0.41 -14.75 -1.22
C LYS A 190 -1.63 -14.72 -2.12
N VAL A 191 -1.43 -14.37 -3.39
CA VAL A 191 -2.44 -14.47 -4.43
C VAL A 191 -2.05 -15.62 -5.33
N TRP A 192 -2.93 -16.61 -5.41
CA TRP A 192 -2.78 -17.77 -6.28
C TRP A 192 -3.67 -17.57 -7.51
N GLY A 193 -3.22 -18.08 -8.67
CA GLY A 193 -3.97 -18.03 -9.91
C GLY A 193 -3.37 -18.93 -10.98
N GLY A 194 -3.74 -18.72 -12.24
CA GLY A 194 -3.47 -19.67 -13.34
C GLY A 194 -4.67 -20.58 -13.62
N ALA A 195 -4.60 -21.37 -14.70
CA ALA A 195 -5.71 -22.23 -15.12
C ALA A 195 -6.18 -23.19 -14.01
N ASP A 196 -5.25 -23.62 -13.15
CA ASP A 196 -5.49 -24.57 -12.07
C ASP A 196 -5.34 -23.96 -10.66
N MET A 197 -5.28 -22.62 -10.53
CA MET A 197 -5.09 -21.88 -9.26
C MET A 197 -3.85 -22.30 -8.44
N ASP A 198 -2.86 -22.94 -9.05
CA ASP A 198 -1.68 -23.49 -8.39
C ASP A 198 -0.44 -22.57 -8.46
N ARG A 199 -0.48 -21.53 -9.30
CA ARG A 199 0.63 -20.59 -9.49
C ARG A 199 0.53 -19.43 -8.52
N LEU A 200 1.59 -19.22 -7.74
CA LEU A 200 1.75 -18.01 -6.95
C LEU A 200 1.96 -16.81 -7.90
N LEU A 201 0.99 -15.90 -7.93
CA LEU A 201 1.02 -14.70 -8.76
C LEU A 201 1.61 -13.50 -8.01
N LEU A 202 1.39 -13.44 -6.70
CA LEU A 202 1.84 -12.32 -5.88
C LEU A 202 2.08 -12.81 -4.44
N GLU A 203 3.24 -12.47 -3.88
CA GLU A 203 3.51 -12.60 -2.45
C GLU A 203 3.90 -11.24 -1.89
N ILE A 204 3.21 -10.82 -0.85
CA ILE A 204 3.45 -9.58 -0.13
C ILE A 204 3.70 -9.97 1.30
N LYS A 205 4.85 -9.57 1.81
CA LYS A 205 5.15 -9.69 3.23
C LYS A 205 4.51 -8.55 4.00
N GLY A 206 3.99 -8.83 5.17
CA GLY A 206 3.47 -7.80 6.06
C GLY A 206 4.58 -6.89 6.59
N ASN A 207 4.19 -5.65 6.89
CA ASN A 207 5.05 -4.66 7.52
C ASN A 207 5.47 -5.11 8.92
N ASN A 208 6.69 -4.72 9.32
CA ASN A 208 7.28 -5.01 10.64
C ASN A 208 7.40 -6.50 11.00
N ASN A 209 7.28 -7.42 10.04
CA ASN A 209 7.31 -8.87 10.28
C ASN A 209 8.68 -9.54 10.06
N GLU A 210 9.55 -8.90 9.27
CA GLU A 210 10.74 -9.57 8.73
C GLU A 210 11.98 -9.47 9.62
N ASP A 211 12.05 -8.47 10.49
CA ASP A 211 13.21 -8.23 11.35
C ASP A 211 12.77 -8.03 12.81
N PRO A 212 13.11 -8.96 13.72
CA PRO A 212 12.73 -8.87 15.13
C PRO A 212 13.38 -7.70 15.89
N TRP A 213 14.37 -7.03 15.30
CA TRP A 213 15.01 -5.84 15.87
C TRP A 213 14.40 -4.52 15.36
N LYS A 214 13.64 -4.58 14.26
CA LYS A 214 12.91 -3.44 13.70
C LYS A 214 11.56 -3.32 14.41
N LYS A 215 11.47 -2.33 15.31
CA LYS A 215 10.27 -2.04 16.11
C LYS A 215 9.38 -1.03 15.40
N GLU A 216 8.07 -1.27 15.44
CA GLU A 216 7.06 -0.30 14.99
C GLU A 216 7.33 1.10 15.56
N HIS A 217 7.27 2.10 14.68
CA HIS A 217 7.38 3.51 15.02
C HIS A 217 5.99 4.12 15.07
N TYR A 218 5.51 4.37 16.29
CA TYR A 218 4.17 4.89 16.52
C TYR A 218 4.10 6.41 16.53
N GLY A 219 3.01 6.96 15.98
CA GLY A 219 2.73 8.38 16.04
C GLY A 219 3.26 9.16 14.82
N THR A 220 2.53 10.21 14.46
CA THR A 220 2.83 11.04 13.27
C THR A 220 4.26 11.56 13.27
N LYS A 221 4.74 12.07 14.41
CA LYS A 221 6.11 12.57 14.55
C LYS A 221 7.16 11.49 14.25
N ALA A 222 7.00 10.28 14.81
CA ALA A 222 7.96 9.20 14.61
C ALA A 222 7.96 8.72 13.15
N CYS A 223 6.78 8.65 12.52
CA CYS A 223 6.65 8.26 11.11
C CYS A 223 7.28 9.27 10.15
N LEU A 224 7.13 10.56 10.41
CA LEU A 224 7.77 11.62 9.62
C LEU A 224 9.29 11.62 9.82
N ASP A 225 9.75 11.45 11.07
CA ASP A 225 11.17 11.28 11.37
C ASP A 225 11.75 10.04 10.66
N LEU A 226 10.98 8.95 10.61
CA LEU A 226 11.37 7.70 9.93
C LEU A 226 11.45 7.90 8.42
N ALA A 227 10.43 8.49 7.79
CA ALA A 227 10.42 8.80 6.36
C ALA A 227 11.61 9.70 5.95
N ALA A 228 11.97 10.66 6.81
CA ALA A 228 13.09 11.56 6.54
C ALA A 228 14.47 10.92 6.73
N LYS A 229 14.63 9.99 7.69
CA LYS A 229 15.95 9.47 8.12
C LYS A 229 16.24 8.06 7.64
N ASP A 230 15.21 7.23 7.51
CA ASP A 230 15.29 5.82 7.14
C ASP A 230 14.06 5.42 6.28
N PRO A 231 13.99 5.92 5.03
CA PRO A 231 12.89 5.62 4.12
C PRO A 231 12.80 4.12 3.75
N ASP A 232 13.92 3.40 3.83
CA ASP A 232 13.90 1.93 3.68
C ASP A 232 13.11 1.28 4.79
N TYR A 233 13.09 1.84 6.00
CA TYR A 233 12.23 1.34 7.05
C TYR A 233 10.81 1.93 7.01
N ALA A 234 10.63 3.19 6.59
CA ALA A 234 9.31 3.81 6.49
C ALA A 234 8.31 3.03 5.61
N VAL A 235 8.77 2.46 4.48
CA VAL A 235 7.92 1.62 3.59
C VAL A 235 7.56 0.25 4.18
N HIS A 236 8.14 -0.11 5.33
CA HIS A 236 7.88 -1.32 6.09
C HIS A 236 7.28 -1.04 7.48
N ASN A 237 6.83 0.19 7.78
CA ASN A 237 6.23 0.58 9.05
C ASN A 237 4.72 0.80 8.91
N ALA A 238 3.89 0.13 9.70
CA ALA A 238 2.44 0.13 9.53
C ALA A 238 1.78 1.51 9.77
N ASP A 239 2.25 2.29 10.75
CA ASP A 239 1.72 3.63 11.00
C ASP A 239 1.97 4.60 9.83
N ASN A 240 3.03 4.42 9.04
CA ASN A 240 3.25 5.23 7.84
C ASN A 240 2.12 5.01 6.81
N TYR A 241 1.57 3.80 6.70
CA TYR A 241 0.41 3.51 5.85
C TYR A 241 -0.88 4.10 6.42
N SER A 242 -1.07 4.01 7.74
CA SER A 242 -2.19 4.63 8.45
C SER A 242 -2.25 6.13 8.19
N TYR A 243 -1.13 6.83 8.36
CA TYR A 243 -1.09 8.28 8.17
C TYR A 243 -1.10 8.70 6.70
N PHE A 244 -0.57 7.88 5.80
CA PHE A 244 -0.71 8.12 4.38
C PHE A 244 -2.18 8.18 3.95
N VAL A 245 -3.06 7.35 4.53
CA VAL A 245 -4.51 7.39 4.24
C VAL A 245 -5.28 8.44 5.03
N GLU A 246 -4.88 8.69 6.27
CA GLU A 246 -5.49 9.71 7.15
C GLU A 246 -5.28 11.13 6.62
N TYR A 247 -4.12 11.40 6.00
CA TYR A 247 -3.75 12.70 5.45
C TYR A 247 -3.65 12.67 3.93
N PRO A 248 -4.78 12.72 3.19
CA PRO A 248 -4.79 12.58 1.74
C PRO A 248 -4.08 13.73 0.99
N ASN A 249 -3.84 14.85 1.66
CA ASN A 249 -3.05 15.97 1.14
C ASN A 249 -1.58 15.95 1.63
N GLY A 250 -1.12 14.83 2.22
CA GLY A 250 0.25 14.67 2.67
C GLY A 250 0.64 15.51 3.89
N CYS A 251 -0.33 15.91 4.72
CA CYS A 251 -0.13 16.96 5.71
C CYS A 251 -0.92 16.74 7.02
N PRO A 252 -0.26 16.45 8.15
CA PRO A 252 -0.94 16.27 9.43
C PRO A 252 -1.42 17.59 10.05
N HIS A 253 -0.65 18.66 9.88
CA HIS A 253 -1.03 20.00 10.33
C HIS A 253 -0.66 21.06 9.28
N PRO A 254 -1.59 21.41 8.37
CA PRO A 254 -1.38 22.53 7.48
C PRO A 254 -1.48 23.84 8.28
N LYS A 255 -0.35 24.54 8.44
CA LYS A 255 -0.30 25.92 8.95
C LYS A 255 0.31 26.81 7.88
N GLU A 256 -0.43 27.83 7.44
CA GLU A 256 0.04 28.79 6.42
C GLU A 256 0.54 28.13 5.11
N GLY A 257 -0.13 27.04 4.69
CA GLY A 257 0.25 26.29 3.49
C GLY A 257 1.49 25.40 3.64
N LYS A 258 2.02 25.23 4.86
CA LYS A 258 3.14 24.34 5.16
C LYS A 258 2.71 23.17 6.04
N CYS A 259 3.27 22.00 5.79
CA CYS A 259 3.13 20.86 6.69
C CYS A 259 4.02 21.05 7.90
N THR A 260 3.39 21.10 9.07
CA THR A 260 4.07 21.23 10.34
C THR A 260 3.91 19.94 11.15
N ILE A 261 4.96 19.55 11.86
CA ILE A 261 4.92 18.51 12.88
C ILE A 261 4.61 19.24 14.19
N SER A 262 3.63 18.77 14.96
CA SER A 262 3.37 19.30 16.30
C SER A 262 4.38 18.78 17.32
#